data_AF-A0A101SUR4-F1
#
_entry.id   AF-A0A101SUR4-F1
#
_cell.length_a   1.000
_cell.length_b   1.000
_cell.length_c   1.000
_cell.angle_alpha   90.00
_cell.angle_beta   90.00
_cell.angle_gamma   90.00
#
_symmetry.space_group_name_H-M   'P 1'
#
loop_
_entity.id
_entity.type
_entity.pdbx_description
1 polymer ?
#
loop_
_entity_poly.entity_id
_entity_poly.type
_entity_poly.pdbx_seq_one_letter_code
_entity_poly.pdbx_strand_id
1 'polypeptide(L)'
;MERAAVFMAEIAPQARLVLEYLLRNPGRRIHCTELVDKALGGPNEADPARRVAGVLSGMSKGHGNSGRRLPFYWWAAPEGGVGATYAVRPSVAGVFLAARLGE
;
A
#
# COMPACT_ATOMS: atom_id res chain seq x y z
N MET A 1 11.89 4.42 -13.86
CA MET A 1 10.45 4.11 -13.96
C MET A 1 10.23 2.60 -14.06
N GLU A 2 11.04 1.89 -14.85
CA GLU A 2 11.04 0.42 -14.99
C GLU A 2 10.88 -0.38 -13.67
N ARG A 3 11.70 -0.11 -12.64
CA ARG A 3 11.57 -0.79 -11.34
C ARG A 3 10.20 -0.61 -10.66
N ALA A 4 9.50 0.50 -10.90
CA ALA A 4 8.17 0.73 -10.32
C ALA A 4 7.08 -0.05 -11.09
N ALA A 5 7.21 -0.16 -12.41
CA ALA A 5 6.34 -1.01 -13.24
C ALA A 5 6.52 -2.50 -12.86
N VAL A 6 7.78 -2.97 -12.79
CA VAL A 6 8.10 -4.35 -12.34
C VAL A 6 7.55 -4.61 -10.94
N PHE A 7 7.70 -3.66 -10.01
CA PHE A 7 7.10 -3.80 -8.68
C PHE A 7 5.59 -3.99 -8.76
N MET A 8 4.87 -3.13 -9.51
CA MET A 8 3.40 -3.22 -9.64
C MET A 8 2.90 -4.49 -10.34
N ALA A 9 3.69 -5.05 -11.26
CA ALA A 9 3.37 -6.29 -11.96
C ALA A 9 3.54 -7.52 -11.06
N GLU A 10 4.47 -7.48 -10.11
CA GLU A 10 4.90 -8.64 -9.32
C GLU A 10 4.27 -8.73 -7.92
N ILE A 11 3.40 -7.78 -7.53
CA ILE A 11 2.67 -7.84 -6.25
C ILE A 11 1.32 -8.56 -6.38
N ALA A 12 0.86 -9.13 -5.26
CA ALA A 12 -0.45 -9.79 -5.21
C ALA A 12 -1.61 -8.83 -5.55
N PRO A 13 -2.72 -9.30 -6.15
CA PRO A 13 -3.83 -8.44 -6.58
C PRO A 13 -4.42 -7.57 -5.45
N GLN A 14 -4.63 -8.12 -4.25
CA GLN A 14 -5.13 -7.36 -3.11
C GLN A 14 -4.11 -6.32 -2.61
N ALA A 15 -2.82 -6.65 -2.64
CA ALA A 15 -1.76 -5.71 -2.29
C ALA A 15 -1.72 -4.54 -3.29
N ARG A 16 -1.97 -4.84 -4.57
CA ARG A 16 -2.10 -3.83 -5.63
C ARG A 16 -3.26 -2.88 -5.37
N LEU A 17 -4.43 -3.37 -4.97
CA LEU A 17 -5.58 -2.52 -4.63
C LEU A 17 -5.25 -1.53 -3.50
N VAL A 18 -4.63 -2.02 -2.42
CA VAL A 18 -4.19 -1.18 -1.30
C VAL A 18 -3.16 -0.14 -1.76
N LEU A 19 -2.17 -0.55 -2.55
CA LEU A 19 -1.15 0.37 -3.04
C LEU A 19 -1.74 1.43 -3.99
N GLU A 20 -2.61 1.05 -4.91
CA GLU A 20 -3.30 1.99 -5.80
C GLU A 20 -4.12 3.01 -5.00
N TYR A 21 -4.79 2.58 -3.93
CA TYR A 21 -5.51 3.49 -3.05
C TYR A 21 -4.59 4.52 -2.39
N LEU A 22 -3.44 4.07 -1.85
CA LEU A 22 -2.44 4.96 -1.26
C LEU A 22 -1.82 5.91 -2.29
N LEU A 23 -1.57 5.43 -3.51
CA LEU A 23 -1.00 6.22 -4.62
C LEU A 23 -1.95 7.32 -5.10
N ARG A 24 -3.27 7.10 -5.03
CA ARG A 24 -4.30 8.11 -5.33
C ARG A 24 -4.47 9.15 -4.23
N ASN A 25 -3.94 8.88 -3.03
CA ASN A 25 -4.04 9.75 -1.86
C ASN A 25 -2.64 10.11 -1.31
N PRO A 26 -1.74 10.68 -2.15
CA PRO A 26 -0.37 10.93 -1.74
C PRO A 26 -0.29 11.94 -0.58
N GLY A 27 0.59 11.69 0.38
CA GLY A 27 0.81 12.55 1.56
C GLY A 27 -0.24 12.39 2.66
N ARG A 28 -1.36 11.73 2.39
CA ARG A 28 -2.41 11.47 3.40
C ARG A 28 -2.04 10.26 4.26
N ARG A 29 -2.25 10.39 5.56
CA ARG A 29 -2.18 9.30 6.53
C ARG A 29 -3.51 8.55 6.53
N ILE A 30 -3.50 7.28 6.16
CA ILE A 30 -4.68 6.44 5.98
C ILE A 30 -4.62 5.30 6.98
N HIS A 31 -5.65 5.19 7.83
CA HIS A 31 -5.74 4.14 8.84
C HIS A 31 -6.12 2.78 8.23
N CYS A 32 -5.72 1.67 8.84
CA CYS A 32 -6.01 0.32 8.34
C CYS A 32 -7.52 0.07 8.17
N THR A 33 -8.38 0.60 9.05
CA THR A 33 -9.84 0.50 8.91
C THR A 33 -10.34 1.09 7.59
N GLU A 34 -9.79 2.23 7.17
CA GLU A 34 -10.14 2.87 5.90
C GLU A 34 -9.63 2.05 4.72
N LEU A 35 -8.43 1.46 4.80
CA LEU A 35 -7.93 0.57 3.75
C LEU A 35 -8.83 -0.66 3.57
N VAL A 36 -9.31 -1.24 4.66
CA VAL A 36 -10.24 -2.37 4.58
C VAL A 36 -11.57 -1.94 3.95
N ASP A 37 -12.15 -0.83 4.41
CA ASP A 37 -13.44 -0.33 3.92
C ASP A 37 -13.36 0.10 2.44
N LYS A 38 -12.38 0.93 2.10
CA LYS A 38 -12.31 1.62 0.79
C LYS A 38 -11.52 0.89 -0.28
N ALA A 39 -10.54 0.06 0.09
CA ALA A 39 -9.68 -0.62 -0.89
C ALA A 39 -9.94 -2.13 -0.98
N LEU A 40 -10.32 -2.77 0.13
CA LEU A 40 -10.49 -4.23 0.18
C LEU A 40 -11.97 -4.68 0.22
N GLY A 41 -12.92 -3.75 0.35
CA GLY A 41 -14.35 -4.03 0.29
C GLY A 41 -14.91 -4.83 1.47
N GLY A 42 -14.30 -4.70 2.66
CA GLY A 42 -14.69 -5.43 3.87
C GLY A 42 -15.16 -4.50 5.01
N PRO A 43 -16.35 -3.88 4.93
CA PRO A 43 -16.87 -3.12 6.07
C PRO A 43 -17.01 -4.05 7.28
N ASN A 44 -16.69 -3.56 8.48
CA ASN A 44 -16.77 -4.28 9.77
C ASN A 44 -15.78 -5.44 9.98
N GLU A 45 -14.59 -5.39 9.37
CA GLU A 45 -13.51 -6.32 9.72
C GLU A 45 -13.15 -6.24 11.21
N ALA A 46 -13.10 -7.40 11.88
CA ALA A 46 -12.86 -7.49 13.32
C ALA A 46 -11.41 -7.16 13.69
N ASP A 47 -10.47 -7.47 12.79
CA ASP A 47 -9.05 -7.13 12.95
C ASP A 47 -8.47 -6.51 11.67
N PRO A 48 -8.74 -5.22 11.42
CA PRO A 48 -8.32 -4.54 10.19
C PRO A 48 -6.79 -4.40 10.09
N ALA A 49 -6.08 -4.35 11.22
CA ALA A 49 -4.61 -4.31 11.21
C ALA A 49 -4.03 -5.63 10.71
N ARG A 50 -4.46 -6.77 11.25
CA ARG A 50 -4.01 -8.09 10.83
C ARG A 50 -4.34 -8.36 9.37
N ARG A 51 -5.54 -7.97 8.92
CA ARG A 51 -5.93 -8.12 7.52
C ARG A 51 -5.04 -7.30 6.58
N VAL A 52 -4.83 -6.01 6.88
CA VAL A 52 -3.97 -5.16 6.05
C VAL A 52 -2.52 -5.67 6.07
N ALA A 53 -1.99 -6.08 7.21
CA ALA A 53 -0.64 -6.66 7.29
C ALA A 53 -0.50 -7.93 6.43
N GLY A 54 -1.49 -8.82 6.46
CA GLY A 54 -1.53 -10.02 5.62
C GLY A 54 -1.54 -9.69 4.12
N VAL A 55 -2.35 -8.70 3.72
CA VAL A 55 -2.39 -8.23 2.32
C VAL A 55 -1.05 -7.63 1.90
N LEU A 56 -0.42 -6.79 2.73
CA LEU A 56 0.84 -6.13 2.42
C LEU A 56 2.03 -7.12 2.34
N SER A 57 1.94 -8.29 2.98
CA SER A 57 2.91 -9.39 2.78
C SER A 57 3.01 -9.81 1.30
N GLY A 58 1.91 -9.68 0.56
CA GLY A 58 1.85 -9.91 -0.89
C GLY A 58 2.73 -8.95 -1.73
N MET A 59 3.38 -7.96 -1.12
CA MET A 59 4.36 -7.09 -1.78
C MET A 59 5.80 -7.63 -1.74
N SER A 60 6.07 -8.70 -0.98
CA SER A 60 7.43 -9.22 -0.80
C SER A 60 8.09 -9.62 -2.12
N LYS A 61 7.32 -10.25 -3.03
CA LYS A 61 7.83 -10.65 -4.35
C LYS A 61 8.21 -9.44 -5.21
N GLY A 62 7.32 -8.44 -5.29
CA GLY A 62 7.59 -7.18 -5.98
C GLY A 62 8.79 -6.42 -5.40
N HIS A 63 8.95 -6.41 -4.07
CA HIS A 63 10.12 -5.83 -3.41
C HIS A 63 11.43 -6.51 -3.83
N GLY A 64 11.47 -7.84 -3.76
CA GLY A 64 12.65 -8.63 -4.13
C GLY A 64 13.00 -8.51 -5.61
N ASN A 65 12.03 -8.74 -6.50
CA ASN A 65 12.25 -8.82 -7.94
C ASN A 65 12.57 -7.47 -8.59
N SER A 66 12.02 -6.37 -8.07
CA SER A 66 12.32 -5.02 -8.59
C SER A 66 13.56 -4.38 -7.97
N GLY A 67 14.08 -4.93 -6.87
CA GLY A 67 15.09 -4.29 -6.03
C GLY A 67 14.65 -2.94 -5.44
N ARG A 68 13.35 -2.63 -5.45
CA ARG A 68 12.78 -1.35 -5.00
C ARG A 68 12.28 -1.49 -3.57
N ARG A 69 12.59 -0.53 -2.70
CA ARG A 69 12.01 -0.43 -1.34
C ARG A 69 10.48 -0.34 -1.40
N LEU A 70 9.81 -0.78 -0.33
CA LEU A 70 8.37 -0.61 -0.20
C LEU A 70 7.99 0.87 -0.40
N PRO A 71 6.95 1.17 -1.20
CA PRO A 71 6.65 2.53 -1.63
C PRO A 71 5.85 3.34 -0.59
N PHE A 72 5.61 2.77 0.58
CA PHE A 72 4.85 3.39 1.66
C PHE A 72 5.63 3.33 2.98
N TYR A 73 5.20 4.18 3.90
CA TYR A 73 5.59 4.14 5.30
C TYR A 73 4.39 3.73 6.13
N TRP A 74 4.65 3.19 7.32
CA TRP A 74 3.61 2.86 8.26
C TRP A 74 4.04 3.21 9.68
N TRP A 75 3.03 3.46 10.51
CA TRP A 75 3.18 3.74 11.94
C TRP A 75 2.16 2.90 12.69
N ALA A 76 2.58 2.25 13.78
CA ALA A 76 1.65 1.66 14.72
C ALA A 76 0.74 2.74 15.33
N ALA A 77 -0.44 2.36 15.77
CA ALA A 77 -1.27 3.25 16.58
C ALA A 77 -0.51 3.74 17.82
N PRO A 78 -0.78 4.97 18.30
CA PRO A 78 -0.21 5.44 19.56
C PRO A 78 -0.64 4.53 20.72
N GLU A 79 0.06 4.64 21.85
CA GLU A 79 -0.21 3.82 23.04
C GLU A 79 -1.71 3.87 23.44
N GLY A 80 -2.31 2.70 23.67
CA GLY A 80 -3.74 2.54 23.91
C GLY A 80 -4.63 2.55 22.67
N GLY A 81 -4.08 2.81 21.48
CA GLY A 81 -4.77 2.71 20.19
C GLY A 81 -4.63 1.34 19.54
N VAL A 82 -5.56 1.03 18.63
CA VAL A 82 -5.53 -0.20 17.81
C VAL A 82 -5.29 0.14 16.35
N GLY A 83 -4.47 -0.68 15.67
CA GLY A 83 -4.29 -0.58 14.23
C GLY A 83 -2.94 -0.02 13.78
N ALA A 84 -2.89 0.33 12.49
CA ALA A 84 -1.72 0.93 11.85
C ALA A 84 -2.17 1.97 10.82
N THR A 85 -1.35 3.01 10.66
CA THR A 85 -1.56 4.07 9.68
C THR A 85 -0.50 4.02 8.60
N TYR A 86 -0.90 4.22 7.35
CA TYR A 86 -0.05 4.09 6.17
C TYR A 86 -0.04 5.39 5.39
N ALA A 87 1.08 5.70 4.72
CA ALA A 87 1.15 6.83 3.80
C ALA A 87 2.19 6.60 2.70
N VAL A 88 1.96 7.21 1.54
CA VAL A 88 2.92 7.28 0.44
C VAL A 88 3.36 8.73 0.26
N ARG A 89 4.66 8.96 0.08
CA ARG A 89 5.18 10.31 -0.22
C ARG A 89 4.72 10.74 -1.62
N PRO A 90 4.33 12.02 -1.84
CA PRO A 90 3.92 12.50 -3.16
C PRO A 90 4.93 12.25 -4.27
N SER A 91 6.23 12.42 -3.99
CA SER A 91 7.29 12.12 -4.96
C SER A 91 7.38 10.65 -5.34
N VAL A 92 7.11 9.74 -4.40
CA VAL A 92 7.07 8.30 -4.69
C VAL A 92 5.85 7.98 -5.54
N ALA A 93 4.68 8.56 -5.20
CA ALA A 93 3.46 8.36 -5.98
C ALA A 93 3.65 8.81 -7.44
N GLY A 94 4.29 9.97 -7.66
CA GLY A 94 4.62 10.45 -9.01
C GLY A 94 5.44 9.45 -9.83
N VAL A 95 6.39 8.72 -9.22
CA VAL A 95 7.18 7.70 -9.92
C VAL A 95 6.31 6.52 -10.39
N PHE A 96 5.34 6.09 -9.58
CA PHE A 96 4.44 4.99 -9.96
C PHE A 96 3.41 5.42 -10.99
N LEU A 97 2.88 6.64 -10.88
CA LEU A 97 1.97 7.20 -11.88
C LEU A 97 2.65 7.38 -13.24
N ALA A 98 3.88 7.92 -13.25
CA ALA A 98 4.67 8.04 -14.47
C ALA A 98 5.00 6.67 -15.09
N ALA A 99 5.27 5.65 -14.26
CA ALA A 99 5.50 4.30 -14.76
C ALA A 99 4.27 3.72 -15.47
N ARG A 100 3.05 4.02 -15.00
CA ARG A 100 1.79 3.56 -15.63
C ARG A 100 1.46 4.27 -16.95
N LEU A 101 1.96 5.48 -17.16
CA LEU A 101 1.72 6.27 -18.38
C LEU A 101 2.74 6.00 -19.49
N GLY A 102 3.87 5.36 -19.15
CA GLY A 102 4.91 4.95 -20.10
C GLY A 102 4.84 3.46 -20.48
N GLU A 103 3.79 2.76 -20.06
CA GLU A 103 3.42 1.39 -20.49
C GLU A 103 2.49 1.43 -21.70
#